data_AF-A0A5L4Q054-F1
#
_entry.id   AF-A0A5L4Q054-F1
#
_cell.length_a   1.000
_cell.length_b   1.000
_cell.length_c   1.000
_cell.angle_alpha   90.00
_cell.angle_beta   90.00
_cell.angle_gamma   90.00
#
_symmetry.space_group_name_H-M   'P 1'
#
loop_
_entity.id
_entity.type
_entity.pdbx_description
1 polymer ?
#
loop_
_entity_poly.entity_id
_entity_poly.type
_entity_poly.pdbx_seq_one_letter_code
_entity_poly.pdbx_strand_id
1 'polypeptide(L)'
;MMYGVILKYMGEDRDDEILQEIKFFSDLSEALENLRIYYAEFLVGYGVLWGDISEEEHRELMLTKSLNELREIAKEAYFNKELDYIFELVSVEQSGENSLSFHLVEKGYDMEKCCVGKGQI
;
A
#
# COMPACT_ATOMS: atom_id res chain seq x y z
N MET A 1 2.29 4.54 21.71
CA MET A 1 1.39 4.56 20.54
C MET A 1 1.97 3.57 19.56
N MET A 2 1.17 2.63 19.07
CA MET A 2 1.63 1.59 18.13
C MET A 2 1.13 1.97 16.73
N TYR A 3 1.84 1.53 15.69
CA TYR A 3 1.44 1.73 14.31
C TYR A 3 1.28 0.39 13.63
N GLY A 4 0.41 0.33 12.63
CA GLY A 4 0.16 -0.86 11.83
C GLY A 4 0.34 -0.57 10.35
N VAL A 5 0.93 -1.50 9.62
CA VAL A 5 0.80 -1.57 8.15
C VAL A 5 -0.13 -2.72 7.84
N ILE A 6 -1.22 -2.40 7.14
CA ILE A 6 -2.25 -3.35 6.72
C ILE A 6 -2.12 -3.53 5.21
N LEU A 7 -2.12 -4.78 4.76
CA LEU A 7 -2.24 -5.16 3.36
C LEU A 7 -3.65 -5.69 3.10
N LYS A 8 -4.31 -5.15 2.07
CA LYS A 8 -5.62 -5.61 1.61
C LYS A 8 -5.57 -5.99 0.15
N TYR A 9 -6.16 -7.13 -0.18
CA TYR A 9 -6.45 -7.54 -1.54
C TYR A 9 -7.79 -6.95 -1.98
N MET A 10 -7.86 -6.40 -3.19
CA MET A 10 -9.04 -5.70 -3.69
C MET A 10 -10.00 -6.60 -4.49
N GLY A 11 -9.63 -7.85 -4.79
CA GLY A 11 -10.42 -8.70 -5.70
C GLY A 11 -10.27 -8.29 -7.17
N GLU A 12 -10.70 -9.17 -8.07
CA GLU A 12 -10.63 -8.94 -9.53
C GLU A 12 -11.45 -7.71 -9.97
N ASP A 13 -12.61 -7.52 -9.34
CA ASP A 13 -13.54 -6.41 -9.63
C ASP A 13 -13.28 -5.15 -8.78
N ARG A 14 -12.39 -5.22 -7.79
CA ARG A 14 -12.00 -4.10 -6.90
C ARG A 14 -13.11 -3.55 -6.01
N ASP A 15 -14.13 -4.36 -5.81
CA ASP A 15 -15.28 -4.07 -4.96
C ASP A 15 -15.17 -4.71 -3.56
N ASP A 16 -14.19 -5.62 -3.37
CA ASP A 16 -13.98 -6.34 -2.12
C ASP A 16 -12.69 -5.88 -1.43
N GLU A 17 -12.74 -5.58 -0.12
CA GLU A 17 -11.53 -5.33 0.67
C GLU A 17 -11.25 -6.52 1.59
N ILE A 18 -10.37 -7.41 1.15
CA ILE A 18 -10.00 -8.60 1.92
C ILE A 18 -8.69 -8.34 2.67
N LEU A 19 -8.76 -8.30 4.00
CA LEU A 19 -7.58 -8.23 4.86
C LEU A 19 -6.69 -9.46 4.64
N GLN A 20 -5.42 -9.21 4.31
CA GLN A 20 -4.44 -10.27 4.08
C GLN A 20 -3.43 -10.34 5.21
N GLU A 21 -2.87 -9.19 5.57
CA GLU A 21 -1.82 -9.12 6.57
C GLU A 21 -1.90 -7.83 7.36
N ILE A 22 -1.53 -7.93 8.64
CA ILE A 22 -1.28 -6.78 9.49
C ILE A 22 0.04 -6.97 10.23
N LYS A 23 0.89 -5.94 10.20
CA LYS A 23 2.13 -5.89 10.96
C LYS A 23 2.14 -4.67 11.85
N PHE A 24 2.61 -4.88 13.08
CA PHE A 24 2.64 -3.86 14.12
C PHE A 24 4.06 -3.38 14.38
N PHE A 25 4.19 -2.09 14.62
CA PHE A 25 5.45 -1.40 14.84
C PHE A 25 5.34 -0.47 16.03
N SER A 26 6.43 -0.33 16.76
CA SER A 26 6.47 0.50 17.97
C SER A 26 6.64 1.99 17.67
N ASP A 27 7.13 2.31 16.47
CA ASP A 27 7.44 3.66 15.99
C ASP A 27 6.83 3.92 14.61
N LEU A 28 6.41 5.18 14.36
CA LEU A 28 5.93 5.63 13.06
C LEU A 28 7.02 5.56 11.99
N SER A 29 8.26 5.96 12.31
CA SER A 29 9.39 5.90 11.39
C SER A 29 9.69 4.46 10.98
N GLU A 30 9.58 3.51 11.91
CA GLU A 30 9.74 2.08 11.63
C GLU A 30 8.60 1.58 10.71
N ALA A 31 7.36 1.97 10.99
CA ALA A 31 6.21 1.63 10.16
C ALA A 31 6.33 2.19 8.74
N LEU A 32 6.79 3.44 8.59
CA LEU A 32 6.97 4.09 7.29
C LEU A 32 8.08 3.43 6.47
N GLU A 33 9.21 3.08 7.09
CA GLU A 33 10.29 2.38 6.39
C GLU A 33 9.86 0.97 5.98
N ASN A 34 9.13 0.26 6.83
CA ASN A 34 8.56 -1.04 6.47
C ASN A 34 7.52 -0.92 5.36
N LEU A 35 6.66 0.10 5.39
CA LEU A 35 5.72 0.39 4.31
C LEU A 35 6.45 0.62 2.98
N ARG A 36 7.56 1.38 3.00
CA ARG A 36 8.42 1.59 1.82
C ARG A 36 8.95 0.26 1.27
N ILE A 37 9.47 -0.59 2.15
CA ILE A 37 9.98 -1.92 1.75
C ILE A 37 8.84 -2.77 1.18
N TYR A 38 7.66 -2.78 1.80
CA TYR A 38 6.54 -3.57 1.27
C TYR A 38 6.08 -3.12 -0.10
N TYR A 39 5.98 -1.80 -0.34
CA TYR A 39 5.70 -1.32 -1.69
C TYR A 39 6.74 -1.83 -2.68
N ALA A 40 8.04 -1.71 -2.36
CA ALA A 40 9.10 -2.15 -3.26
C ALA A 40 9.00 -3.66 -3.58
N GLU A 41 8.86 -4.51 -2.57
CA GLU A 41 8.75 -5.97 -2.75
C GLU A 41 7.49 -6.37 -3.54
N PHE A 42 6.35 -5.73 -3.27
CA PHE A 42 5.10 -6.05 -3.96
C PHE A 42 5.15 -5.62 -5.43
N LEU A 43 5.70 -4.44 -5.73
CA LEU A 43 5.85 -3.99 -7.10
C LEU A 43 6.77 -4.91 -7.91
N VAL A 44 7.82 -5.43 -7.27
CA VAL A 44 8.69 -6.46 -7.87
C VAL A 44 7.89 -7.73 -8.14
N GLY A 45 7.23 -8.30 -7.13
CA GLY A 45 6.47 -9.54 -7.28
C GLY A 45 5.35 -9.48 -8.32
N TYR A 46 4.81 -8.27 -8.57
CA TYR A 46 3.77 -8.03 -9.57
C TYR A 46 4.29 -7.71 -10.98
N GLY A 47 5.60 -7.61 -11.19
CA GLY A 47 6.08 -7.25 -12.53
C GLY A 47 5.86 -5.78 -12.90
N VAL A 48 5.56 -4.90 -11.93
CA VAL A 48 5.26 -3.50 -12.22
C VAL A 48 6.53 -2.78 -12.66
N LEU A 49 6.45 -2.08 -13.81
CA LEU A 49 7.61 -1.45 -14.46
C LEU A 49 8.75 -2.43 -14.78
N TRP A 50 8.45 -3.72 -14.88
CA TRP A 50 9.45 -4.72 -15.20
C TRP A 50 9.87 -4.59 -16.67
N GLY A 51 11.15 -4.31 -16.90
CA GLY A 51 11.76 -4.21 -18.23
C GLY A 51 12.65 -5.41 -18.56
N ASP A 52 13.66 -5.20 -19.41
CA ASP A 52 14.68 -6.23 -19.71
C ASP A 52 15.76 -6.30 -18.61
N ILE A 53 15.33 -6.43 -17.35
CA ILE A 53 16.21 -6.57 -16.18
C ILE A 53 15.85 -7.82 -15.39
N SER A 54 16.81 -8.34 -14.63
CA SER A 54 16.56 -9.45 -13.69
C SER A 54 15.71 -9.01 -12.50
N GLU A 55 15.10 -9.98 -11.81
CA GLU A 55 14.33 -9.73 -10.59
C GLU A 55 15.16 -9.04 -9.50
N GLU A 56 16.42 -9.45 -9.37
CA GLU A 56 17.35 -8.87 -8.39
C GLU A 56 17.65 -7.41 -8.70
N GLU A 57 17.97 -7.08 -9.96
CA GLU A 57 18.18 -5.70 -10.41
C GLU A 57 16.91 -4.85 -10.23
N HIS A 58 15.74 -5.43 -10.52
CA HIS A 58 14.46 -4.75 -10.32
C HIS A 58 14.19 -4.45 -8.85
N ARG A 59 14.51 -5.42 -7.97
CA ARG A 59 14.39 -5.28 -6.53
C ARG A 59 15.31 -4.20 -5.98
N GLU A 60 16.57 -4.18 -6.41
CA GLU A 60 17.52 -3.12 -6.06
C GLU A 60 17.00 -1.76 -6.51
N LEU A 61 16.52 -1.64 -7.75
CA LEU A 61 15.93 -0.40 -8.27
C LEU A 61 14.77 0.07 -7.40
N MET A 62 13.81 -0.80 -7.07
CA MET A 62 12.66 -0.43 -6.26
C MET A 62 13.05 -0.05 -4.83
N LEU A 63 14.03 -0.75 -4.24
CA LEU A 63 14.52 -0.45 -2.89
C LEU A 63 15.32 0.86 -2.80
N THR A 64 15.77 1.45 -3.92
CA THR A 64 16.39 2.79 -3.89
C THR A 64 15.37 3.93 -3.90
N LYS A 65 14.11 3.65 -4.22
CA LYS A 65 13.05 4.67 -4.33
C LYS A 65 12.58 5.13 -2.96
N SER A 66 12.18 6.40 -2.91
CA SER A 66 11.48 6.94 -1.75
C SER A 66 10.07 6.37 -1.64
N LEU A 67 9.49 6.41 -0.44
CA LEU A 67 8.11 5.96 -0.20
C LEU A 67 7.10 6.68 -1.10
N ASN A 68 7.29 7.97 -1.37
CA ASN A 68 6.39 8.73 -2.24
C ASN A 68 6.48 8.30 -3.70
N GLU A 69 7.67 8.04 -4.22
CA GLU A 69 7.82 7.51 -5.58
C GLU A 69 7.15 6.15 -5.72
N LEU A 70 7.33 5.27 -4.73
CA LEU A 70 6.70 3.95 -4.73
C LEU A 70 5.17 4.05 -4.68
N ARG A 71 4.62 4.98 -3.88
CA ARG A 71 3.17 5.24 -3.85
C ARG A 71 2.63 5.66 -5.21
N GLU A 72 3.30 6.57 -5.92
CA GLU A 72 2.83 7.00 -7.24
C GLU A 72 2.93 5.87 -8.28
N ILE A 73 4.02 5.10 -8.29
CA ILE A 73 4.15 3.92 -9.16
C ILE A 73 3.02 2.93 -8.90
N ALA A 74 2.83 2.61 -7.63
CA ALA A 74 1.87 1.60 -7.22
C ALA A 74 0.42 2.07 -7.49
N LYS A 75 0.18 3.39 -7.46
CA LYS A 75 -1.09 4.01 -7.83
C LYS A 75 -1.35 3.87 -9.32
N GLU A 76 -0.37 4.18 -10.16
CA GLU A 76 -0.48 3.99 -11.61
C GLU A 76 -0.70 2.53 -11.97
N ALA A 77 0.06 1.61 -11.36
CA ALA A 77 -0.11 0.17 -11.55
C ALA A 77 -1.49 -0.32 -11.10
N TYR A 78 -1.98 0.19 -9.97
CA TYR A 78 -3.35 -0.06 -9.54
C TYR A 78 -4.32 0.43 -10.62
N PHE A 79 -4.28 1.68 -11.06
CA PHE A 79 -5.17 2.18 -12.12
C PHE A 79 -5.12 1.37 -13.42
N ASN A 80 -3.94 0.86 -13.81
CA ASN A 80 -3.73 0.07 -15.02
C ASN A 80 -4.16 -1.40 -14.89
N LYS A 81 -4.65 -1.84 -13.73
CA LYS A 81 -4.95 -3.27 -13.45
C LYS A 81 -3.74 -4.18 -13.45
N GLU A 82 -2.59 -3.64 -13.07
CA GLU A 82 -1.32 -4.36 -12.89
C GLU A 82 -1.03 -4.68 -11.42
N LEU A 83 -1.82 -4.12 -10.49
CA LEU A 83 -1.72 -4.36 -9.05
C LEU A 83 -3.13 -4.40 -8.45
N ASP A 84 -3.40 -5.39 -7.61
CA ASP A 84 -4.72 -5.59 -6.97
C ASP A 84 -4.66 -5.54 -5.44
N TYR A 85 -3.60 -4.91 -4.91
CA TYR A 85 -3.42 -4.71 -3.47
C TYR A 85 -3.34 -3.24 -3.12
N ILE A 86 -3.81 -2.92 -1.92
CA ILE A 86 -3.61 -1.62 -1.28
C ILE A 86 -2.95 -1.79 0.09
N PHE A 87 -2.20 -0.77 0.49
CA PHE A 87 -1.62 -0.68 1.82
C PHE A 87 -2.32 0.40 2.65
N GLU A 88 -2.56 0.15 3.92
CA GLU A 88 -3.02 1.17 4.87
C GLU A 88 -2.01 1.32 6.00
N LEU A 89 -1.71 2.56 6.35
CA LEU A 89 -1.01 2.90 7.57
C LEU A 89 -2.07 3.28 8.61
N VAL A 90 -1.99 2.66 9.78
CA VAL A 90 -2.92 2.89 10.89
C VAL A 90 -2.15 3.21 12.16
N SER A 91 -2.74 4.02 13.04
CA SER A 91 -2.33 4.07 14.43
C SER A 91 -3.21 3.13 15.23
N VAL A 92 -2.63 2.50 16.24
CA VAL A 92 -3.26 1.44 17.02
C VAL A 92 -3.29 1.85 18.48
N GLU A 93 -4.49 1.86 19.05
CA GLU A 93 -4.74 2.13 20.45
C GLU A 93 -5.29 0.88 21.14
N GLN A 94 -4.69 0.49 22.26
CA GLN A 94 -5.22 -0.59 23.09
C GLN A 94 -6.32 -0.03 23.99
N SER A 95 -7.53 -0.57 23.84
CA SER A 95 -8.69 -0.22 24.66
C SER A 95 -9.05 -1.42 25.56
N GLY A 96 -8.86 -1.29 26.86
CA GLY A 96 -9.12 -2.37 27.82
C GLY A 96 -8.18 -3.57 27.66
N GLU A 97 -8.55 -4.72 28.25
CA GLU A 97 -7.65 -5.88 28.34
C GLU A 97 -7.43 -6.62 27.00
N ASN A 98 -8.38 -6.56 26.04
CA ASN A 98 -8.33 -7.37 24.81
C ASN A 98 -8.85 -6.68 23.53
N SER A 99 -9.02 -5.35 23.50
CA SER A 99 -9.47 -4.66 22.28
C SER A 99 -8.36 -3.80 21.69
N LEU A 100 -8.16 -3.93 20.38
CA LEU A 100 -7.35 -3.01 19.59
C LEU A 100 -8.27 -2.14 18.74
N SER A 101 -8.06 -0.84 18.83
CA SER A 101 -8.74 0.16 18.02
C SER A 101 -7.75 0.65 16.95
N PHE A 102 -8.18 0.60 15.69
CA PHE A 102 -7.39 1.03 14.54
C PHE A 102 -7.91 2.37 14.04
N HIS A 103 -7.02 3.34 13.92
CA HIS A 103 -7.31 4.64 13.34
C HIS A 103 -6.52 4.79 12.06
N LEU A 104 -7.23 5.01 10.94
CA LEU A 104 -6.59 5.20 9.65
C LEU A 104 -5.73 6.46 9.68
N VAL A 105 -4.43 6.30 9.42
CA VAL A 105 -3.48 7.41 9.22
C VAL A 105 -3.40 7.72 7.73
N GLU A 106 -3.26 6.69 6.90
CA GLU A 106 -3.19 6.82 5.45
C GLU A 106 -3.74 5.55 4.79
N LYS A 107 -4.49 5.72 3.69
CA LYS A 107 -4.90 4.63 2.80
C LYS A 107 -4.22 4.76 1.45
N GLY A 108 -3.67 3.66 0.96
CA GLY A 108 -3.15 3.54 -0.40
C GLY A 108 -4.27 3.77 -1.42
N TYR A 109 -4.01 4.65 -2.38
CA TYR A 109 -4.88 5.02 -3.51
C TYR A 109 -6.26 5.54 -3.11
N ASP A 110 -6.29 6.48 -2.18
CA ASP A 110 -7.49 7.26 -1.88
C ASP A 110 -8.04 7.91 -3.17
N MET A 111 -9.14 7.34 -3.69
CA MET A 111 -9.74 7.64 -4.99
C MET A 111 -10.64 8.90 -5.00
N GLU A 112 -10.71 9.66 -3.90
CA GLU A 112 -11.51 10.90 -3.82
C GLU A 112 -11.08 12.00 -4.82
N LYS A 113 -9.99 11.81 -5.57
CA LYS A 113 -9.57 12.70 -6.67
C LYS A 113 -9.75 12.15 -8.09
N CYS A 114 -10.38 10.99 -8.27
CA CYS A 114 -10.73 10.48 -9.61
C CYS A 114 -12.19 10.73 -10.02
N CYS A 115 -12.96 11.47 -9.23
CA CYS A 115 -14.16 12.15 -9.72
C CYS A 115 -13.78 13.47 -10.42
N VAL A 116 -12.98 13.38 -11.49
CA VAL A 116 -12.87 14.50 -12.45
C VAL A 116 -14.19 14.51 -13.23
N GLY A 117 -15.00 15.54 -12.98
CA GLY A 117 -16.33 15.68 -13.56
C GLY A 117 -16.34 15.55 -15.08
N LYS A 118 -17.39 14.87 -15.57
CA LYS A 118 -18.04 14.94 -16.89
C LYS A 118 -19.16 13.89 -16.84
N GLY A 119 -20.44 14.15 -17.03
CA GLY A 119 -21.20 15.35 -17.30
C GLY A 119 -22.68 14.96 -17.15
N GLN A 120 -23.55 15.95 -17.03
CA GLN A 120 -24.98 15.75 -17.20
C GLN A 120 -25.23 15.17 -18.61
N ILE A 121 -26.05 14.13 -18.68
CA ILE A 121 -26.92 13.87 -19.83
C ILE A 121 -28.34 13.79 -19.28
#